data_AF-A0A3B4T648-F1
#
_entry.id   AF-A0A3B4T648-F1
#
_cell.length_a   1.000
_cell.length_b   1.000
_cell.length_c   1.000
_cell.angle_alpha   90.00
_cell.angle_beta   90.00
_cell.angle_gamma   90.00
#
_symmetry.space_group_name_H-M   'P 1'
#
loop_
_entity.id
_entity.type
_entity.pdbx_description
1 polymer ?
#
loop_
_entity_poly.entity_id
_entity_poly.type
_entity_poly.pdbx_seq_one_letter_code
_entity_poly.pdbx_strand_id
1 'polypeptide(L)'
;MTDFGEILGTIGEFGLFQKVVVLGLAFPHFLLPVFLCSFLFIQSDPERHCNTDWILRADPNLTTDEQLNLTLPREEDGTFSRCRMFVPVDRDIGSIREYGLNETTGCQSGWLYYNTLYEFDLVCDNSYMTAVAQTVIMTGLLAVIRKRYMRLFAKFAGVSPNFYVYIVLQFIVGAALGGYRMNSTVLATEWIGVKKRSFASCVSQMFGGLGQCAMAGLVYAVRDWRTAQYVISGGQAFVILWIPESARWLLGNGRNEEAMKLIRRVAAINKKKLPENLLNMASGIKRIFTSTVLMKHLVIISFAWFSLNLGYFCLILNVGKFGLSIFLVQFLFGISEIPAHLLCIWALELVGRKKSLISTLLAGGLFCLLTLVFPQGEVHVLHIQ
;
A
#
# COMPACT_ATOMS: atom_id res chain seq x y z
N MET A 1 -42.05 5.55 -5.49
CA MET A 1 -41.00 4.87 -4.72
C MET A 1 -40.02 5.94 -4.25
N THR A 2 -39.86 6.15 -2.94
CA THR A 2 -38.93 7.12 -2.36
C THR A 2 -37.52 6.57 -2.48
N ASP A 3 -36.67 7.34 -3.15
CA ASP A 3 -35.26 7.02 -3.28
C ASP A 3 -34.57 7.10 -1.91
N PHE A 4 -33.53 6.30 -1.70
CA PHE A 4 -32.73 6.37 -0.46
C PHE A 4 -32.16 7.78 -0.24
N GLY A 5 -31.99 8.57 -1.30
CA GLY A 5 -31.66 9.99 -1.23
C GLY A 5 -32.67 10.84 -0.46
N GLU A 6 -33.97 10.57 -0.57
CA GLU A 6 -35.03 11.31 0.15
C GLU A 6 -35.02 10.98 1.64
N ILE A 7 -34.73 9.71 1.99
CA ILE A 7 -34.53 9.27 3.37
C ILE A 7 -33.32 9.99 3.97
N LEU A 8 -32.19 10.08 3.25
CA LEU A 8 -31.02 10.85 3.66
C LEU A 8 -31.32 12.33 3.89
N GLY A 9 -32.13 12.93 3.01
CA GLY A 9 -32.56 14.32 3.14
C GLY A 9 -33.30 14.58 4.46
N THR A 10 -34.14 13.63 4.89
CA THR A 10 -34.93 13.77 6.14
C THR A 10 -34.12 13.48 7.41
N ILE A 11 -33.22 12.48 7.40
CA ILE A 11 -32.36 12.15 8.55
C ILE A 11 -31.14 13.06 8.70
N GLY A 12 -30.93 13.98 7.76
CA GLY A 12 -29.81 14.91 7.71
C GLY A 12 -28.67 14.39 6.83
N GLU A 13 -28.33 15.16 5.80
CA GLU A 13 -27.36 14.78 4.76
C GLU A 13 -25.90 14.66 5.26
N PHE A 14 -25.56 15.30 6.38
CA PHE A 14 -24.22 15.33 6.97
C PHE A 14 -24.24 15.62 8.49
N GLY A 15 -24.99 14.81 9.24
CA GLY A 15 -25.12 14.89 10.70
C GLY A 15 -23.94 14.30 11.48
N LEU A 16 -24.09 14.19 12.81
CA LEU A 16 -23.07 13.67 13.71
C LEU A 16 -22.69 12.23 13.34
N PHE A 17 -23.69 11.38 13.06
CA PHE A 17 -23.46 10.00 12.66
C PHE A 17 -22.58 9.90 11.41
N GLN A 18 -22.88 10.69 10.38
CA GLN A 18 -22.10 10.69 9.13
C GLN A 18 -20.64 11.10 9.37
N LYS A 19 -20.40 12.14 10.18
CA LYS A 19 -19.03 12.58 10.52
C LYS A 19 -18.26 11.48 11.24
N VAL A 20 -18.87 10.84 12.23
CA VAL A 20 -18.26 9.72 12.98
C VAL A 20 -17.98 8.53 12.06
N VAL A 21 -18.90 8.17 11.17
CA VAL A 21 -18.72 7.07 10.22
C VAL A 21 -17.60 7.38 9.21
N VAL A 22 -17.51 8.62 8.70
CA VAL A 22 -16.41 9.03 7.81
C VAL A 22 -15.08 8.93 8.53
N LEU A 23 -14.96 9.47 9.75
CA LEU A 23 -13.73 9.38 10.54
C LEU A 23 -13.37 7.92 10.88
N GLY A 24 -14.35 7.12 11.27
CA GLY A 24 -14.17 5.69 11.55
C GLY A 24 -13.73 4.90 10.32
N LEU A 25 -14.24 5.23 9.13
CA LEU A 25 -13.81 4.60 7.88
C LEU A 25 -12.46 5.14 7.36
N ALA A 26 -12.13 6.39 7.66
CA ALA A 26 -10.88 7.04 7.30
C ALA A 26 -9.68 6.50 8.11
N PHE A 27 -9.87 6.16 9.38
CA PHE A 27 -8.78 5.69 10.24
C PHE A 27 -8.07 4.42 9.71
N PRO A 28 -8.76 3.38 9.22
CA PRO A 28 -8.06 2.25 8.61
C PRO A 28 -7.31 2.59 7.32
N HIS A 29 -7.68 3.68 6.61
CA HIS A 29 -6.87 4.18 5.48
C HIS A 29 -5.53 4.76 5.95
N PHE A 30 -5.48 5.39 7.13
CA PHE A 30 -4.20 5.81 7.75
C PHE A 30 -3.28 4.62 8.06
N LEU A 31 -3.86 3.49 8.48
CA LEU A 31 -3.12 2.27 8.76
C LEU A 31 -2.68 1.50 7.51
N LEU A 32 -3.26 1.79 6.34
CA LEU A 32 -3.06 1.02 5.11
C LEU A 32 -1.63 1.17 4.53
N PRO A 33 -1.02 2.36 4.44
CA PRO A 33 0.39 2.50 4.09
C PRO A 33 1.33 1.79 5.07
N VAL A 34 0.93 1.70 6.34
CA VAL A 34 1.73 1.03 7.37
C VAL A 34 1.76 -0.48 7.15
N PHE A 35 0.70 -1.07 6.56
CA PHE A 35 0.76 -2.47 6.10
C PHE A 35 1.78 -2.70 5.00
N LEU A 36 1.99 -1.70 4.14
CA LEU A 36 3.02 -1.78 3.10
C LEU A 36 4.44 -1.63 3.69
N CYS A 37 4.61 -1.30 4.97
CA CYS A 37 5.94 -1.25 5.61
C CYS A 37 6.68 -2.59 5.51
N SER A 38 6.00 -3.73 5.72
CA SER A 38 6.66 -5.04 5.60
C SER A 38 7.24 -5.26 4.20
N PHE A 39 6.59 -4.70 3.18
CA PHE A 39 7.10 -4.72 1.83
C PHE A 39 8.32 -3.81 1.67
N LEU A 40 8.31 -2.63 2.27
CA LEU A 40 9.47 -1.72 2.22
C LEU A 40 10.70 -2.30 2.92
N PHE A 41 10.52 -2.99 4.05
CA PHE A 41 11.62 -3.70 4.73
C PHE A 41 12.23 -4.79 3.86
N ILE A 42 11.43 -5.48 3.06
CA ILE A 42 11.90 -6.52 2.13
C ILE A 42 12.53 -5.92 0.87
N GLN A 43 12.03 -4.78 0.41
CA GLN A 43 12.51 -4.11 -0.79
C GLN A 43 13.76 -3.27 -0.55
N SER A 44 14.01 -2.83 0.68
CA SER A 44 15.24 -2.11 0.99
C SER A 44 16.46 -3.01 0.65
N ASP A 45 17.53 -2.41 0.15
CA ASP A 45 18.76 -3.11 -0.21
C ASP A 45 19.80 -2.80 0.89
N PRO A 46 19.99 -3.69 1.88
CA PRO A 46 20.87 -3.41 3.00
C PRO A 46 22.33 -3.57 2.61
N GLU A 47 23.20 -2.83 3.30
CA GLU A 47 24.63 -3.13 3.30
C GLU A 47 24.88 -4.52 3.90
N ARG A 48 25.66 -5.31 3.17
CA ARG A 48 25.88 -6.72 3.43
C ARG A 48 27.16 -7.21 2.76
N HIS A 49 27.62 -8.37 3.18
CA HIS A 49 28.68 -9.11 2.53
C HIS A 49 28.46 -10.62 2.67
N CYS A 50 29.20 -11.42 1.91
CA CYS A 50 29.19 -12.87 2.09
C CYS A 50 29.67 -13.24 3.50
N ASN A 51 29.11 -14.31 4.08
CA ASN A 51 29.78 -14.98 5.18
C ASN A 51 31.03 -15.68 4.64
N THR A 52 32.20 -15.31 5.18
CA THR A 52 33.50 -15.85 4.79
C THR A 52 34.24 -16.54 5.94
N ASP A 53 33.50 -17.04 6.95
CA ASP A 53 34.04 -17.69 8.15
C ASP A 53 34.86 -18.96 7.85
N TRP A 54 34.80 -19.47 6.61
CA TRP A 54 35.65 -20.55 6.15
C TRP A 54 37.15 -20.25 6.36
N ILE A 55 37.57 -18.98 6.27
CA ILE A 55 38.98 -18.58 6.45
C ILE A 55 39.45 -18.71 7.92
N LEU A 56 38.52 -18.67 8.87
CA LEU A 56 38.82 -18.85 10.30
C LEU A 56 39.30 -20.28 10.61
N ARG A 57 39.08 -21.23 9.70
CA ARG A 57 39.69 -22.57 9.80
C ARG A 57 41.21 -22.53 9.57
N ALA A 58 41.71 -21.57 8.79
CA ALA A 58 43.14 -21.41 8.52
C ALA A 58 43.84 -20.59 9.61
N ASP A 59 43.17 -19.55 10.14
CA ASP A 59 43.64 -18.80 11.30
C ASP A 59 42.45 -18.29 12.14
N PRO A 60 42.23 -18.80 13.36
CA PRO A 60 41.09 -18.40 14.18
C PRO A 60 41.24 -16.99 14.81
N ASN A 61 42.43 -16.38 14.78
CA ASN A 61 42.70 -15.08 15.43
C ASN A 61 42.68 -13.88 14.46
N LEU A 62 42.14 -14.06 13.26
CA LEU A 62 41.97 -12.99 12.26
C LEU A 62 41.06 -11.87 12.78
N THR A 63 41.45 -10.62 12.51
CA THR A 63 40.57 -9.47 12.72
C THR A 63 39.50 -9.41 11.62
N THR A 64 38.32 -8.86 11.93
CA THR A 64 37.22 -8.77 10.95
C THR A 64 37.61 -7.99 9.70
N ASP A 65 38.36 -6.89 9.85
CA ASP A 65 38.82 -6.09 8.70
C ASP A 65 39.79 -6.87 7.81
N GLU A 66 40.68 -7.64 8.42
CA GLU A 66 41.63 -8.47 7.68
C GLU A 66 40.91 -9.64 6.99
N GLN A 67 39.97 -10.28 7.66
CA GLN A 67 39.10 -11.31 7.08
C GLN A 67 38.39 -10.79 5.84
N LEU A 68 37.74 -9.62 5.92
CA LEU A 68 37.03 -9.04 4.79
C LEU A 68 37.99 -8.68 3.64
N ASN A 69 39.17 -8.13 3.96
CA ASN A 69 40.15 -7.73 2.94
C ASN A 69 40.77 -8.92 2.18
N LEU A 70 40.90 -10.08 2.83
CA LEU A 70 41.43 -11.29 2.19
C LEU A 70 40.37 -12.08 1.42
N THR A 71 39.09 -11.99 1.83
CA THR A 71 38.03 -12.88 1.33
C THR A 71 37.03 -12.22 0.39
N LEU A 72 36.95 -10.89 0.36
CA LEU A 72 36.03 -10.16 -0.50
C LEU A 72 36.78 -9.34 -1.56
N PRO A 73 36.37 -9.42 -2.84
CA PRO A 73 36.89 -8.55 -3.87
C PRO A 73 36.43 -7.10 -3.64
N ARG A 74 37.22 -6.13 -4.11
CA ARG A 74 36.85 -4.72 -4.11
C ARG A 74 36.22 -4.33 -5.44
N GLU A 75 35.21 -3.47 -5.39
CA GLU A 75 34.58 -2.85 -6.56
C GLU A 75 35.36 -1.59 -6.99
N GLU A 76 34.99 -1.02 -8.13
CA GLU A 76 35.66 0.17 -8.71
C GLU A 76 35.62 1.38 -7.76
N ASP A 77 34.58 1.46 -6.94
CA ASP A 77 34.39 2.51 -5.92
C ASP A 77 35.26 2.28 -4.65
N GLY A 78 36.05 1.22 -4.60
CA GLY A 78 36.93 0.86 -3.47
C GLY A 78 36.23 0.15 -2.31
N THR A 79 34.90 0.03 -2.35
CA THR A 79 34.08 -0.74 -1.39
C THR A 79 34.19 -2.24 -1.63
N PHE A 80 33.93 -3.04 -0.59
CA PHE A 80 33.83 -4.50 -0.75
C PHE A 80 32.61 -4.88 -1.60
N SER A 81 32.77 -5.92 -2.42
CA SER A 81 31.67 -6.40 -3.23
C SER A 81 30.55 -6.97 -2.36
N ARG A 82 29.33 -6.55 -2.67
CA ARG A 82 28.13 -6.92 -1.90
C ARG A 82 27.56 -8.29 -2.26
N CYS A 83 28.04 -8.90 -3.35
CA CYS A 83 27.45 -10.11 -3.93
C CYS A 83 28.45 -11.23 -4.23
N ARG A 84 29.75 -10.94 -4.15
CA ARG A 84 30.82 -11.86 -4.54
C ARG A 84 31.82 -12.05 -3.41
N MET A 85 32.41 -13.23 -3.37
CA MET A 85 33.54 -13.57 -2.51
C MET A 85 34.59 -14.31 -3.33
N PHE A 86 35.81 -14.37 -2.81
CA PHE A 86 36.81 -15.27 -3.35
C PHE A 86 36.46 -16.73 -3.06
N VAL A 87 36.84 -17.62 -3.98
CA VAL A 87 36.60 -19.06 -3.84
C VAL A 87 37.32 -19.59 -2.59
N PRO A 88 36.64 -20.35 -1.71
CA PRO A 88 37.28 -20.96 -0.56
C PRO A 88 38.42 -21.90 -0.98
N VAL A 89 39.58 -21.75 -0.34
CA VAL A 89 40.75 -22.61 -0.57
C VAL A 89 41.29 -23.13 0.75
N ASP A 90 41.69 -24.40 0.79
CA ASP A 90 42.37 -24.98 1.95
C ASP A 90 43.89 -24.73 1.84
N ARG A 91 44.30 -23.46 2.05
CA ARG A 91 45.72 -23.04 2.09
C ARG A 91 46.02 -22.36 3.42
N ASP A 92 47.30 -22.39 3.82
CA ASP A 92 47.77 -21.65 4.99
C ASP A 92 47.61 -20.13 4.80
N ILE A 93 47.32 -19.41 5.88
CA ILE A 93 47.05 -17.96 5.84
C ILE A 93 48.25 -17.17 5.28
N GLY A 94 49.48 -17.64 5.52
CA GLY A 94 50.69 -17.04 4.98
C GLY A 94 50.73 -17.04 3.45
N SER A 95 50.36 -18.15 2.82
CA SER A 95 50.29 -18.25 1.36
C SER A 95 49.15 -17.42 0.77
N ILE A 96 48.03 -17.29 1.49
CA ILE A 96 46.91 -16.42 1.07
C ILE A 96 47.34 -14.94 1.11
N ARG A 97 48.08 -14.51 2.14
CA ARG A 97 48.62 -13.15 2.23
C ARG A 97 49.64 -12.84 1.13
N GLU A 98 50.45 -13.82 0.75
CA GLU A 98 51.53 -13.64 -0.23
C GLU A 98 51.02 -13.68 -1.68
N TYR A 99 50.18 -14.66 -2.02
CA TYR A 99 49.76 -14.91 -3.40
C TYR A 99 48.35 -14.37 -3.73
N GLY A 100 47.56 -14.03 -2.71
CA GLY A 100 46.18 -13.57 -2.89
C GLY A 100 45.24 -14.65 -3.44
N LEU A 101 43.99 -14.24 -3.67
CA LEU A 101 42.95 -15.06 -4.31
C LEU A 101 42.47 -14.33 -5.57
N ASN A 102 42.36 -15.06 -6.69
CA ASN A 102 42.00 -14.47 -7.98
C ASN A 102 40.63 -14.92 -8.50
N GLU A 103 40.17 -16.11 -8.10
CA GLU A 103 38.87 -16.62 -8.55
C GLU A 103 37.75 -16.14 -7.63
N THR A 104 36.72 -15.54 -8.22
CA THR A 104 35.53 -15.06 -7.50
C THR A 104 34.32 -15.94 -7.78
N THR A 105 33.48 -16.15 -6.77
CA THR A 105 32.21 -16.86 -6.87
C THR A 105 31.11 -16.13 -6.09
N GLY A 106 29.85 -16.55 -6.28
CA GLY A 106 28.73 -16.07 -5.48
C GLY A 106 28.83 -16.58 -4.03
N CYS A 107 28.16 -15.92 -3.09
CA CYS A 107 28.24 -16.31 -1.67
C CYS A 107 27.68 -17.73 -1.45
N GLN A 108 28.49 -18.62 -0.87
CA GLN A 108 28.10 -20.01 -0.61
C GLN A 108 27.64 -20.25 0.84
N SER A 109 28.17 -19.48 1.80
CA SER A 109 27.93 -19.69 3.24
C SER A 109 26.88 -18.75 3.83
N GLY A 110 26.01 -18.18 2.99
CA GLY A 110 25.01 -17.18 3.40
C GLY A 110 25.57 -15.75 3.47
N TRP A 111 24.78 -14.86 4.08
CA TRP A 111 25.00 -13.42 4.10
C TRP A 111 25.12 -12.88 5.52
N LEU A 112 25.98 -11.88 5.70
CA LEU A 112 26.07 -11.09 6.93
C LEU A 112 25.57 -9.67 6.63
N TYR A 113 24.56 -9.25 7.38
CA TYR A 113 23.91 -7.95 7.23
C TYR A 113 24.30 -7.02 8.38
N TYR A 114 24.67 -5.78 8.08
CA TYR A 114 24.96 -4.78 9.11
C TYR A 114 23.71 -4.36 9.90
N ASN A 115 22.52 -4.52 9.31
CA ASN A 115 21.24 -4.30 9.98
C ASN A 115 20.39 -5.60 9.94
N THR A 116 20.08 -6.14 11.13
CA THR A 116 19.41 -7.44 11.34
C THR A 116 17.90 -7.44 11.02
N LEU A 117 17.42 -6.50 10.20
CA LEU A 117 15.99 -6.34 9.90
C LEU A 117 15.51 -7.25 8.75
N TYR A 118 16.43 -7.97 8.10
CA TYR A 118 16.15 -8.85 6.98
C TYR A 118 16.07 -10.30 7.43
N GLU A 119 14.94 -10.92 7.13
CA GLU A 119 14.66 -12.30 7.52
C GLU A 119 14.68 -13.26 6.32
N PHE A 120 14.59 -12.72 5.10
CA PHE A 120 14.64 -13.49 3.86
C PHE A 120 15.85 -13.04 3.04
N ASP A 121 16.74 -13.97 2.68
CA ASP A 121 17.96 -13.74 1.88
C ASP A 121 17.65 -13.50 0.38
N LEU A 122 16.89 -12.43 0.10
CA LEU A 122 16.36 -12.07 -1.22
C LEU A 122 17.28 -11.10 -1.96
N VAL A 123 18.54 -11.50 -2.05
CA VAL A 123 19.65 -10.63 -2.39
C VAL A 123 20.37 -11.15 -3.64
N CYS A 124 21.01 -10.24 -4.39
CA CYS A 124 21.83 -10.55 -5.57
C CYS A 124 21.04 -11.38 -6.60
N ASP A 125 21.36 -12.66 -6.79
CA ASP A 125 20.67 -13.54 -7.74
C ASP A 125 19.17 -13.70 -7.43
N ASN A 126 18.79 -13.59 -6.15
CA ASN A 126 17.39 -13.69 -5.71
C ASN A 126 16.71 -12.32 -5.56
N SER A 127 17.35 -11.22 -5.95
CA SER A 127 16.79 -9.87 -5.84
C SER A 127 15.45 -9.70 -6.57
N TYR A 128 15.26 -10.39 -7.70
CA TYR A 128 14.02 -10.35 -8.48
C TYR A 128 12.79 -10.83 -7.68
N MET A 129 12.98 -11.67 -6.65
CA MET A 129 11.90 -12.18 -5.83
C MET A 129 11.21 -11.07 -5.03
N THR A 130 11.90 -9.96 -4.75
CA THR A 130 11.29 -8.77 -4.14
C THR A 130 10.28 -8.13 -5.09
N ALA A 131 10.60 -8.05 -6.39
CA ALA A 131 9.68 -7.57 -7.43
C ALA A 131 8.52 -8.55 -7.65
N VAL A 132 8.75 -9.87 -7.55
CA VAL A 132 7.67 -10.86 -7.57
C VAL A 132 6.73 -10.67 -6.38
N ALA A 133 7.25 -10.49 -5.17
CA ALA A 133 6.41 -10.18 -4.00
C ALA A 133 5.58 -8.89 -4.20
N GLN A 134 6.16 -7.86 -4.83
CA GLN A 134 5.47 -6.62 -5.18
C GLN A 134 4.32 -6.85 -6.15
N THR A 135 4.57 -7.59 -7.23
CA THR A 135 3.53 -7.87 -8.22
C THR A 135 2.42 -8.72 -7.64
N VAL A 136 2.71 -9.64 -6.73
CA VAL A 136 1.70 -10.49 -6.09
C VAL A 136 0.80 -9.69 -5.15
N ILE A 137 1.34 -8.82 -4.28
CA ILE A 137 0.52 -7.98 -3.40
C ILE A 137 -0.35 -7.00 -4.22
N MET A 138 0.19 -6.44 -5.29
CA MET A 138 -0.54 -5.51 -6.17
C MET A 138 -1.63 -6.23 -6.97
N THR A 139 -1.35 -7.44 -7.46
CA THR A 139 -2.37 -8.30 -8.08
C THR A 139 -3.47 -8.63 -7.08
N GLY A 140 -3.09 -8.92 -5.83
CA GLY A 140 -4.02 -9.05 -4.71
C GLY A 140 -4.93 -7.84 -4.59
N LEU A 141 -4.39 -6.62 -4.57
CA LEU A 141 -5.16 -5.36 -4.47
C LEU A 141 -6.27 -5.22 -5.53
N LEU A 142 -6.05 -5.77 -6.73
CA LEU A 142 -7.01 -5.79 -7.82
C LEU A 142 -8.06 -6.92 -7.68
N ALA A 143 -7.73 -7.98 -6.95
CA ALA A 143 -8.64 -9.09 -6.69
C ALA A 143 -9.72 -8.72 -5.66
N VAL A 144 -10.98 -8.76 -6.09
CA VAL A 144 -12.13 -8.41 -5.22
C VAL A 144 -12.51 -9.59 -4.34
N ILE A 145 -12.03 -9.62 -3.10
CA ILE A 145 -12.48 -10.60 -2.09
C ILE A 145 -13.68 -10.05 -1.29
N ARG A 146 -14.70 -10.89 -1.03
CA ARG A 146 -15.88 -10.52 -0.23
C ARG A 146 -15.50 -10.06 1.18
N LYS A 147 -16.15 -8.98 1.65
CA LYS A 147 -16.03 -8.33 2.98
C LYS A 147 -16.00 -9.27 4.20
N ARG A 148 -16.58 -10.47 4.11
CA ARG A 148 -16.65 -11.47 5.20
C ARG A 148 -15.31 -12.16 5.46
N TYR A 149 -14.48 -12.30 4.44
CA TYR A 149 -13.16 -12.94 4.53
C TYR A 149 -12.11 -11.97 5.11
N MET A 150 -12.27 -10.67 4.88
CA MET A 150 -11.40 -9.59 5.34
C MET A 150 -11.11 -9.58 6.86
N ARG A 151 -12.06 -10.04 7.69
CA ARG A 151 -11.94 -10.04 9.17
C ARG A 151 -11.03 -11.14 9.72
N LEU A 152 -10.72 -12.17 8.92
CA LEU A 152 -9.99 -13.35 9.37
C LEU A 152 -8.51 -13.31 8.98
N PHE A 153 -8.16 -12.65 7.87
CA PHE A 153 -6.86 -12.88 7.23
C PHE A 153 -5.72 -11.94 7.64
N ALA A 154 -6.02 -10.78 8.24
CA ALA A 154 -5.01 -9.87 8.77
C ALA A 154 -4.16 -10.48 9.91
N LYS A 155 -4.62 -11.60 10.50
CA LYS A 155 -3.92 -12.35 11.55
C LYS A 155 -2.78 -13.23 11.06
N PHE A 156 -2.73 -13.57 9.77
CA PHE A 156 -1.84 -14.64 9.28
C PHE A 156 -0.55 -14.14 8.64
N ALA A 157 -0.46 -12.88 8.21
CA ALA A 157 0.70 -12.37 7.46
C ALA A 157 2.02 -12.43 8.26
N GLY A 158 1.97 -12.15 9.57
CA GLY A 158 3.14 -12.22 10.45
C GLY A 158 3.54 -13.64 10.87
N VAL A 159 2.80 -14.68 10.47
CA VAL A 159 3.03 -16.09 10.84
C VAL A 159 3.85 -16.82 9.78
N SER A 160 4.23 -16.17 8.66
CA SER A 160 4.93 -16.84 7.57
C SER A 160 6.29 -17.41 8.01
N PRO A 161 6.49 -18.75 7.99
CA PRO A 161 7.78 -19.36 8.34
C PRO A 161 8.75 -19.39 7.15
N ASN A 162 8.24 -19.21 5.93
CA ASN A 162 9.00 -19.23 4.69
C ASN A 162 8.47 -18.13 3.75
N PHE A 163 9.35 -17.59 2.91
CA PHE A 163 9.07 -16.59 1.90
C PHE A 163 7.92 -16.96 0.93
N TYR A 164 7.77 -18.22 0.53
CA TYR A 164 6.65 -18.62 -0.35
C TYR A 164 5.29 -18.48 0.35
N VAL A 165 5.22 -18.88 1.62
CA VAL A 165 4.03 -18.71 2.45
C VAL A 165 3.77 -17.22 2.67
N TYR A 166 4.83 -16.42 2.87
CA TYR A 166 4.74 -14.97 2.94
C TYR A 166 4.10 -14.36 1.68
N ILE A 167 4.55 -14.72 0.47
CA ILE A 167 3.98 -14.21 -0.78
C ILE A 167 2.49 -14.53 -0.92
N VAL A 168 2.08 -15.77 -0.63
CA VAL A 168 0.67 -16.18 -0.69
C VAL A 168 -0.17 -15.38 0.31
N LEU A 169 0.33 -15.18 1.52
CA LEU A 169 -0.34 -14.36 2.53
C LEU A 169 -0.42 -12.89 2.11
N GLN A 170 0.62 -12.35 1.48
CA GLN A 170 0.63 -10.99 0.95
C GLN A 170 -0.38 -10.81 -0.19
N PHE A 171 -0.61 -11.81 -1.04
CA PHE A 171 -1.70 -11.77 -2.01
C PHE A 171 -3.07 -11.58 -1.32
N ILE A 172 -3.33 -12.39 -0.29
CA ILE A 172 -4.59 -12.36 0.46
C ILE A 172 -4.75 -11.02 1.19
N VAL A 173 -3.68 -10.51 1.81
CA VAL A 173 -3.66 -9.19 2.45
C VAL A 173 -3.92 -8.09 1.42
N GLY A 174 -3.25 -8.11 0.26
CA GLY A 174 -3.47 -7.17 -0.83
C GLY A 174 -4.95 -7.13 -1.23
N ALA A 175 -5.56 -8.30 -1.43
CA ALA A 175 -6.97 -8.42 -1.79
C ALA A 175 -7.94 -7.96 -0.69
N ALA A 176 -7.60 -8.21 0.58
CA ALA A 176 -8.33 -7.67 1.72
C ALA A 176 -8.25 -6.14 1.77
N LEU A 177 -7.06 -5.56 1.60
CA LEU A 177 -6.85 -4.11 1.62
C LEU A 177 -7.56 -3.43 0.45
N GLY A 178 -7.47 -3.99 -0.76
CA GLY A 178 -8.15 -3.47 -1.95
C GLY A 178 -9.66 -3.51 -1.80
N GLY A 179 -10.18 -4.64 -1.32
CA GLY A 179 -11.59 -4.80 -0.96
C GLY A 179 -12.04 -3.78 0.10
N TYR A 180 -11.26 -3.57 1.15
CA TYR A 180 -11.57 -2.57 2.18
C TYR A 180 -11.61 -1.15 1.60
N ARG A 181 -10.59 -0.76 0.83
CA ARG A 181 -10.44 0.58 0.26
C ARG A 181 -11.67 0.97 -0.58
N MET A 182 -12.15 0.05 -1.41
CA MET A 182 -13.34 0.26 -2.23
C MET A 182 -14.62 0.27 -1.39
N ASN A 183 -14.84 -0.76 -0.55
CA ASN A 183 -16.08 -0.90 0.21
C ASN A 183 -16.27 0.20 1.27
N SER A 184 -15.19 0.68 1.88
CA SER A 184 -15.23 1.77 2.87
C SER A 184 -15.68 3.07 2.24
N THR A 185 -15.14 3.42 1.06
CA THR A 185 -15.52 4.63 0.33
C THR A 185 -16.98 4.55 -0.13
N VAL A 186 -17.41 3.40 -0.65
CA VAL A 186 -18.82 3.18 -1.03
C VAL A 186 -19.73 3.37 0.19
N LEU A 187 -19.44 2.70 1.30
CA LEU A 187 -20.24 2.81 2.52
C LEU A 187 -20.27 4.25 3.08
N ALA A 188 -19.15 4.97 3.06
CA ALA A 188 -19.12 6.37 3.47
C ALA A 188 -20.03 7.23 2.58
N THR A 189 -19.95 7.07 1.25
CA THR A 189 -20.74 7.87 0.31
C THR A 189 -22.23 7.50 0.29
N GLU A 190 -22.59 6.30 0.75
CA GLU A 190 -23.98 5.88 0.91
C GLU A 190 -24.70 6.68 2.00
N TRP A 191 -24.05 6.92 3.13
CA TRP A 191 -24.63 7.65 4.27
C TRP A 191 -24.61 9.17 4.12
N ILE A 192 -24.03 9.68 3.03
CA ILE A 192 -23.80 11.11 2.81
C ILE A 192 -24.62 11.61 1.63
N GLY A 193 -25.22 12.79 1.81
CA GLY A 193 -25.95 13.49 0.77
C GLY A 193 -25.08 13.82 -0.44
N VAL A 194 -25.69 13.88 -1.63
CA VAL A 194 -24.99 13.97 -2.93
C VAL A 194 -23.97 15.12 -2.96
N LYS A 195 -24.29 16.25 -2.32
CA LYS A 195 -23.45 17.46 -2.27
C LYS A 195 -22.11 17.27 -1.55
N LYS A 196 -22.04 16.43 -0.51
CA LYS A 196 -20.84 16.28 0.34
C LYS A 196 -20.09 14.96 0.14
N ARG A 197 -20.49 14.14 -0.83
CA ARG A 197 -19.83 12.85 -1.14
C ARG A 197 -18.36 13.02 -1.55
N SER A 198 -18.06 14.01 -2.39
CA SER A 198 -16.69 14.26 -2.85
C SER A 198 -15.78 14.64 -1.69
N PHE A 199 -16.26 15.52 -0.81
CA PHE A 199 -15.55 15.92 0.41
C PHE A 199 -15.21 14.70 1.28
N ALA A 200 -16.20 13.87 1.61
CA ALA A 200 -15.99 12.71 2.46
C ALA A 200 -15.02 11.67 1.86
N SER A 201 -15.10 11.45 0.55
CA SER A 201 -14.15 10.59 -0.16
C SER A 201 -12.73 11.15 -0.10
N CYS A 202 -12.55 12.45 -0.35
CA CYS A 202 -11.22 13.07 -0.33
C CYS A 202 -10.62 13.10 1.07
N VAL A 203 -11.42 13.44 2.10
CA VAL A 203 -10.97 13.39 3.50
C VAL A 203 -10.52 11.98 3.87
N SER A 204 -11.26 10.94 3.48
CA SER A 204 -10.87 9.56 3.77
C SER A 204 -9.53 9.19 3.12
N GLN A 205 -9.24 9.71 1.93
CA GLN A 205 -7.98 9.48 1.23
C GLN A 205 -6.81 10.28 1.82
N MET A 206 -7.04 11.51 2.30
CA MET A 206 -6.02 12.32 2.98
C MET A 206 -5.46 11.62 4.24
N PHE A 207 -6.28 10.83 4.94
CA PHE A 207 -5.80 9.99 6.04
C PHE A 207 -4.78 8.95 5.56
N GLY A 208 -4.93 8.43 4.34
CA GLY A 208 -3.93 7.59 3.68
C GLY A 208 -2.60 8.33 3.51
N GLY A 209 -2.61 9.54 2.94
CA GLY A 209 -1.41 10.37 2.81
C GLY A 209 -0.73 10.67 4.16
N LEU A 210 -1.52 10.98 5.20
CA LEU A 210 -1.00 11.14 6.56
C LEU A 210 -0.35 9.84 7.10
N GLY A 211 -0.95 8.69 6.79
CA GLY A 211 -0.40 7.38 7.12
C GLY A 211 0.94 7.12 6.43
N GLN A 212 1.06 7.52 5.16
CA GLN A 212 2.33 7.46 4.40
C GLN A 212 3.40 8.35 5.05
N CYS A 213 3.07 9.56 5.48
CA CYS A 213 4.01 10.44 6.19
C CYS A 213 4.45 9.87 7.55
N ALA A 214 3.51 9.32 8.32
CA ALA A 214 3.78 8.76 9.64
C ALA A 214 4.58 7.45 9.59
N MET A 215 4.63 6.81 8.42
CA MET A 215 5.22 5.50 8.21
C MET A 215 6.68 5.40 8.65
N ALA A 216 7.53 6.38 8.29
CA ALA A 216 8.93 6.37 8.67
C ALA A 216 9.13 6.43 10.20
N GLY A 217 8.31 7.22 10.89
CA GLY A 217 8.31 7.29 12.35
C GLY A 217 7.86 5.98 13.00
N LEU A 218 6.86 5.31 12.41
CA LEU A 218 6.38 4.01 12.90
C LEU A 218 7.41 2.89 12.73
N VAL A 219 8.12 2.87 11.60
CA VAL A 219 9.24 1.94 11.35
C VAL A 219 10.39 2.18 12.32
N TYR A 220 10.68 3.43 12.67
CA TYR A 220 11.69 3.74 13.68
C TYR A 220 11.27 3.21 15.07
N ALA A 221 10.01 3.39 15.46
CA ALA A 221 9.49 2.96 16.75
C ALA A 221 9.33 1.44 16.87
N VAL A 222 8.93 0.76 15.78
CA VAL A 222 8.71 -0.69 15.74
C VAL A 222 9.65 -1.30 14.71
N ARG A 223 10.80 -1.78 15.18
CA ARG A 223 11.82 -2.42 14.33
C ARG A 223 11.37 -3.80 13.82
N ASP A 224 10.58 -4.53 14.59
CA ASP A 224 10.06 -5.83 14.17
C ASP A 224 8.80 -5.68 13.30
N TRP A 225 8.95 -5.95 12.00
CA TRP A 225 7.87 -5.85 11.03
C TRP A 225 6.71 -6.82 11.31
N ARG A 226 6.97 -7.97 11.96
CA ARG A 226 5.92 -8.94 12.33
C ARG A 226 5.04 -8.37 13.43
N THR A 227 5.65 -7.84 14.49
CA THR A 227 4.94 -7.13 15.56
C THR A 227 4.15 -5.94 15.03
N ALA A 228 4.74 -5.14 14.13
CA ALA A 228 4.04 -4.03 13.49
C ALA A 228 2.77 -4.52 12.78
N GLN A 229 2.84 -5.58 11.98
CA GLN A 229 1.67 -6.14 11.31
C GLN A 229 0.57 -6.57 12.30
N TYR A 230 0.91 -7.22 13.41
CA TYR A 230 -0.09 -7.64 14.40
C TYR A 230 -0.82 -6.45 15.04
N VAL A 231 -0.09 -5.41 15.43
CA VAL A 231 -0.68 -4.21 16.05
C VAL A 231 -1.62 -3.50 15.07
N ILE A 232 -1.20 -3.34 13.82
CA ILE A 232 -1.98 -2.65 12.79
C ILE A 232 -3.23 -3.47 12.41
N SER A 233 -3.08 -4.80 12.24
CA SER A 233 -4.19 -5.73 12.02
C SER A 233 -5.21 -5.71 13.15
N GLY A 234 -4.75 -5.66 14.40
CA GLY A 234 -5.61 -5.53 15.58
C GLY A 234 -6.40 -4.23 15.56
N GLY A 235 -5.72 -3.11 15.29
CA GLY A 235 -6.35 -1.80 15.18
C GLY A 235 -7.43 -1.74 14.09
N GLN A 236 -7.15 -2.29 12.90
CA GLN A 236 -8.15 -2.36 11.83
C GLN A 236 -9.33 -3.27 12.17
N ALA A 237 -9.07 -4.45 12.75
CA ALA A 237 -10.12 -5.38 13.16
C ALA A 237 -11.06 -4.75 14.20
N PHE A 238 -10.50 -4.01 15.16
CA PHE A 238 -11.28 -3.25 16.13
C PHE A 238 -12.23 -2.27 15.42
N VAL A 239 -11.71 -1.41 14.54
CA VAL A 239 -12.53 -0.39 13.87
C VAL A 239 -13.62 -1.00 12.96
N ILE A 240 -13.32 -2.10 12.26
CA ILE A 240 -14.29 -2.81 11.42
C ILE A 240 -15.49 -3.35 12.21
N LEU A 241 -15.31 -3.74 13.47
CA LEU A 241 -16.39 -4.23 14.34
C LEU A 241 -17.44 -3.14 14.67
N TRP A 242 -17.02 -1.87 14.70
CA TRP A 242 -17.89 -0.74 15.04
C TRP A 242 -18.64 -0.17 13.83
N ILE A 243 -18.27 -0.55 12.61
CA ILE A 243 -18.83 0.01 11.37
C ILE A 243 -20.17 -0.67 11.04
N PRO A 244 -21.27 0.10 10.86
CA PRO A 244 -22.57 -0.44 10.52
C PRO A 244 -22.61 -1.02 9.10
N GLU A 245 -23.51 -1.96 8.87
CA GLU A 245 -23.76 -2.51 7.53
C GLU A 245 -24.46 -1.48 6.63
N SER A 246 -24.35 -1.63 5.31
CA SER A 246 -24.98 -0.75 4.34
C SER A 246 -26.50 -0.88 4.40
N ALA A 247 -27.21 0.23 4.66
CA ALA A 247 -28.67 0.25 4.62
C ALA A 247 -29.20 -0.05 3.21
N ARG A 248 -28.52 0.43 2.15
CA ARG A 248 -28.90 0.14 0.75
C ARG A 248 -28.75 -1.34 0.42
N TRP A 249 -27.68 -1.98 0.90
CA TRP A 249 -27.48 -3.41 0.70
C TRP A 249 -28.53 -4.25 1.45
N LEU A 250 -28.87 -3.87 2.69
CA LEU A 250 -29.92 -4.53 3.46
C LEU A 250 -31.29 -4.45 2.76
N LEU A 251 -31.67 -3.27 2.27
CA LEU A 251 -32.89 -3.06 1.47
C LEU A 251 -32.84 -3.85 0.15
N GLY A 252 -31.69 -3.88 -0.52
CA GLY A 252 -31.49 -4.62 -1.76
C GLY A 252 -31.65 -6.14 -1.63
N ASN A 253 -31.31 -6.69 -0.46
CA ASN A 253 -31.45 -8.10 -0.12
C ASN A 253 -32.79 -8.46 0.54
N GLY A 254 -33.72 -7.51 0.66
CA GLY A 254 -35.02 -7.74 1.31
C GLY A 254 -34.98 -7.82 2.84
N ARG A 255 -33.85 -7.48 3.47
CA ARG A 255 -33.70 -7.40 4.95
C ARG A 255 -34.20 -6.05 5.46
N ASN A 256 -35.48 -5.76 5.22
CA ASN A 256 -36.07 -4.44 5.44
C ASN A 256 -36.14 -4.05 6.93
N GLU A 257 -36.41 -5.00 7.83
CA GLU A 257 -36.47 -4.72 9.27
C GLU A 257 -35.13 -4.25 9.83
N GLU A 258 -34.04 -4.91 9.44
CA GLU A 258 -32.68 -4.55 9.87
C GLU A 258 -32.26 -3.19 9.30
N ALA A 259 -32.55 -2.95 8.02
CA ALA A 259 -32.32 -1.65 7.40
C ALA A 259 -33.07 -0.54 8.16
N MET A 260 -34.32 -0.80 8.53
CA MET A 260 -35.15 0.16 9.23
C MET A 260 -34.66 0.43 10.65
N LYS A 261 -34.25 -0.61 11.37
CA LYS A 261 -33.63 -0.48 12.70
C LYS A 261 -32.39 0.42 12.63
N LEU A 262 -31.58 0.26 11.58
CA LEU A 262 -30.40 1.07 11.36
C LEU A 262 -30.75 2.53 11.03
N ILE A 263 -31.69 2.78 10.12
CA ILE A 263 -32.14 4.13 9.74
C ILE A 263 -32.72 4.87 10.95
N ARG A 264 -33.55 4.21 11.77
CA ARG A 264 -34.10 4.78 13.01
C ARG A 264 -33.00 5.15 14.00
N ARG A 265 -31.98 4.30 14.17
CA ARG A 265 -30.81 4.61 15.03
C ARG A 265 -30.06 5.85 14.52
N VAL A 266 -29.86 5.97 13.21
CA VAL A 266 -29.20 7.14 12.61
C VAL A 266 -30.03 8.40 12.81
N ALA A 267 -31.35 8.34 12.59
CA ALA A 267 -32.26 9.45 12.83
C ALA A 267 -32.22 9.92 14.30
N ALA A 268 -32.18 8.97 15.25
CA ALA A 268 -32.04 9.27 16.68
C ALA A 268 -30.71 9.97 17.01
N ILE A 269 -29.58 9.49 16.49
CA ILE A 269 -28.25 10.12 16.68
C ILE A 269 -28.22 11.53 16.08
N ASN A 270 -28.86 11.72 14.92
CA ASN A 270 -28.97 13.02 14.26
C ASN A 270 -30.10 13.90 14.82
N LYS A 271 -30.83 13.45 15.85
CA LYS A 271 -31.97 14.15 16.47
C LYS A 271 -33.04 14.58 15.46
N LYS A 272 -33.35 13.71 14.49
CA LYS A 272 -34.40 13.93 13.46
C LYS A 272 -35.54 12.92 13.63
N LYS A 273 -36.77 13.36 13.35
CA LYS A 273 -37.96 12.49 13.34
C LYS A 273 -38.14 11.90 11.95
N LEU A 274 -38.36 10.59 11.87
CA LEU A 274 -38.59 9.88 10.62
C LEU A 274 -40.11 9.82 10.35
N PRO A 275 -40.62 10.34 9.22
CA PRO A 275 -42.03 10.20 8.89
C PRO A 275 -42.37 8.75 8.52
N GLU A 276 -43.50 8.25 9.04
CA GLU A 276 -43.91 6.84 8.89
C GLU A 276 -44.14 6.41 7.43
N ASN A 277 -44.49 7.36 6.56
CA ASN A 277 -44.76 7.11 5.14
C ASN A 277 -43.52 6.71 4.33
N LEU A 278 -42.31 7.01 4.82
CA LEU A 278 -41.05 6.59 4.18
C LEU A 278 -40.67 5.13 4.51
N LEU A 279 -41.39 4.46 5.42
CA LEU A 279 -41.10 3.07 5.81
C LEU A 279 -41.54 2.03 4.78
N ASN A 280 -42.48 2.37 3.90
CA ASN A 280 -43.06 1.42 2.94
C ASN A 280 -42.34 1.50 1.58
N MET A 281 -41.13 0.93 1.47
CA MET A 281 -40.40 0.88 0.20
C MET A 281 -39.71 -0.45 -0.08
N ALA A 282 -39.87 -0.85 -1.34
CA ALA A 282 -39.57 -2.17 -1.87
C ALA A 282 -38.15 -2.33 -2.44
N SER A 283 -37.80 -3.62 -2.49
CA SER A 283 -36.61 -4.30 -2.98
C SER A 283 -36.22 -4.03 -4.44
N GLY A 284 -34.91 -4.12 -4.71
CA GLY A 284 -34.42 -4.68 -5.98
C GLY A 284 -33.23 -3.95 -6.62
N ILE A 285 -32.00 -4.38 -6.31
CA ILE A 285 -30.76 -3.97 -7.01
C ILE A 285 -30.55 -4.74 -8.35
N LYS A 286 -31.53 -5.51 -8.83
CA LYS A 286 -31.38 -6.34 -10.05
C LYS A 286 -31.47 -5.59 -11.38
N ARG A 287 -31.43 -4.25 -11.41
CA ARG A 287 -31.57 -3.46 -12.65
C ARG A 287 -30.27 -2.95 -13.27
N ILE A 288 -29.11 -3.22 -12.66
CA ILE A 288 -27.83 -2.67 -13.13
C ILE A 288 -27.42 -3.30 -14.48
N PHE A 289 -27.63 -4.61 -14.66
CA PHE A 289 -27.22 -5.33 -15.87
C PHE A 289 -28.22 -5.22 -17.04
N THR A 290 -29.38 -4.59 -16.84
CA THR A 290 -30.42 -4.49 -17.87
C THR A 290 -30.28 -3.24 -18.74
N SER A 291 -29.52 -2.23 -18.28
CA SER A 291 -29.40 -0.94 -18.98
C SER A 291 -28.11 -0.83 -19.79
N THR A 292 -28.25 -0.79 -21.12
CA THR A 292 -27.14 -0.56 -22.06
C THR A 292 -26.40 0.76 -21.78
N VAL A 293 -27.10 1.78 -21.28
CA VAL A 293 -26.49 3.07 -20.92
C VAL A 293 -25.56 2.93 -19.72
N LEU A 294 -25.96 2.18 -18.70
CA LEU A 294 -25.14 1.97 -17.50
C LEU A 294 -23.93 1.09 -17.80
N MET A 295 -24.09 0.07 -18.66
CA MET A 295 -22.99 -0.76 -19.13
C MET A 295 -21.94 0.04 -19.92
N LYS A 296 -22.36 0.97 -20.79
CA LYS A 296 -21.43 1.86 -21.51
C LYS A 296 -20.58 2.68 -20.54
N HIS A 297 -21.18 3.28 -19.52
CA HIS A 297 -20.44 4.06 -18.51
C HIS A 297 -19.53 3.17 -17.66
N LEU A 298 -19.97 1.96 -17.32
CA LEU A 298 -19.17 0.99 -16.58
C LEU A 298 -17.89 0.63 -17.34
N VAL A 299 -17.99 0.34 -18.64
CA VAL A 299 -16.83 0.00 -19.48
C VAL A 299 -15.86 1.18 -19.58
N ILE A 300 -16.36 2.39 -19.83
CA ILE A 300 -15.52 3.60 -19.94
C ILE A 300 -14.78 3.88 -18.63
N ILE A 301 -15.48 3.84 -17.49
CA ILE A 301 -14.89 4.08 -16.17
C ILE A 301 -13.89 2.98 -15.81
N SER A 302 -14.20 1.72 -16.13
CA SER A 302 -13.30 0.59 -15.88
C SER A 302 -12.01 0.71 -16.68
N PHE A 303 -12.10 1.11 -17.95
CA PHE A 303 -10.93 1.35 -18.79
C PHE A 303 -10.09 2.52 -18.26
N ALA A 304 -10.72 3.66 -17.95
CA ALA A 304 -10.03 4.81 -17.38
C ALA A 304 -9.34 4.47 -16.05
N TRP A 305 -9.99 3.69 -15.20
CA TRP A 305 -9.44 3.21 -13.94
C TRP A 305 -8.26 2.28 -14.17
N PHE A 306 -8.36 1.33 -15.11
CA PHE A 306 -7.25 0.45 -15.48
C PHE A 306 -6.02 1.24 -15.97
N SER A 307 -6.21 2.19 -16.90
CA SER A 307 -5.12 3.04 -17.41
C SER A 307 -4.45 3.86 -16.30
N LEU A 308 -5.23 4.43 -15.38
CA LEU A 308 -4.72 5.17 -14.23
C LEU A 308 -3.89 4.29 -13.29
N ASN A 309 -4.37 3.09 -12.96
CA ASN A 309 -3.62 2.16 -12.11
C ASN A 309 -2.31 1.74 -12.79
N LEU A 310 -2.34 1.41 -14.08
CA LEU A 310 -1.15 1.04 -14.82
C LEU A 310 -0.08 2.15 -14.79
N GLY A 311 -0.48 3.40 -15.07
CA GLY A 311 0.42 4.54 -15.02
C GLY A 311 0.98 4.81 -13.61
N TYR A 312 0.10 4.79 -12.60
CA TYR A 312 0.48 4.98 -11.20
C TYR A 312 1.48 3.93 -10.72
N PHE A 313 1.23 2.64 -10.99
CA PHE A 313 2.14 1.57 -10.60
C PHE A 313 3.45 1.58 -11.39
N CYS A 314 3.42 1.92 -12.68
CA CYS A 314 4.63 2.08 -13.47
C CYS A 314 5.55 3.19 -12.91
N LEU A 315 4.96 4.30 -12.46
CA LEU A 315 5.71 5.37 -11.79
C LEU A 315 6.32 4.85 -10.48
N ILE A 316 5.51 4.26 -9.60
CA ILE A 316 5.96 3.74 -8.29
C ILE A 316 7.09 2.71 -8.44
N LEU A 317 6.99 1.79 -9.39
CA LEU A 317 8.01 0.77 -9.64
C LEU A 317 9.36 1.39 -10.06
N ASN A 318 9.35 2.55 -10.70
CA ASN A 318 10.56 3.25 -11.11
C ASN A 318 11.13 4.16 -10.02
N VAL A 319 10.45 4.31 -8.88
CA VAL A 319 10.89 5.24 -7.83
C VAL A 319 12.21 4.85 -7.18
N GLY A 320 12.54 3.55 -7.15
CA GLY A 320 13.84 3.07 -6.66
C GLY A 320 15.03 3.60 -7.47
N LYS A 321 14.82 4.15 -8.67
CA LYS A 321 15.89 4.71 -9.52
C LYS A 321 16.28 6.15 -9.16
N PHE A 322 15.55 6.82 -8.26
CA PHE A 322 15.83 8.22 -7.90
C PHE A 322 17.01 8.39 -6.93
N GLY A 323 17.60 7.30 -6.42
CA GLY A 323 18.72 7.36 -5.45
C GLY A 323 18.35 7.95 -4.08
N LEU A 324 17.08 8.29 -3.87
CA LEU A 324 16.55 8.79 -2.59
C LEU A 324 16.25 7.62 -1.64
N SER A 325 16.36 7.86 -0.33
CA SER A 325 15.94 6.87 0.65
C SER A 325 14.44 6.56 0.50
N ILE A 326 14.09 5.28 0.60
CA ILE A 326 12.71 4.79 0.43
C ILE A 326 11.75 5.49 1.40
N PHE A 327 12.23 5.81 2.62
CA PHE A 327 11.45 6.53 3.62
C PHE A 327 11.16 7.98 3.22
N LEU A 328 12.15 8.69 2.66
CA LEU A 328 11.98 10.06 2.20
C LEU A 328 11.02 10.13 1.01
N VAL A 329 11.17 9.21 0.07
CA VAL A 329 10.26 9.04 -1.06
C VAL A 329 8.81 8.88 -0.58
N GLN A 330 8.57 7.99 0.39
CA GLN A 330 7.21 7.77 0.88
C GLN A 330 6.65 9.02 1.55
N PHE A 331 7.48 9.72 2.33
CA PHE A 331 7.07 10.98 2.95
C PHE A 331 6.68 12.04 1.92
N LEU A 332 7.46 12.18 0.84
CA LEU A 332 7.18 13.11 -0.24
C LEU A 332 5.88 12.76 -0.99
N PHE A 333 5.61 11.47 -1.24
CA PHE A 333 4.31 11.07 -1.80
C PHE A 333 3.16 11.37 -0.84
N GLY A 334 3.29 10.99 0.44
CA GLY A 334 2.25 11.24 1.45
C GLY A 334 1.90 12.72 1.61
N ILE A 335 2.91 13.59 1.66
CA ILE A 335 2.68 15.04 1.82
C ILE A 335 2.09 15.65 0.55
N SER A 336 2.42 15.12 -0.64
CA SER A 336 1.86 15.60 -1.91
C SER A 336 0.40 15.18 -2.13
N GLU A 337 -0.04 14.06 -1.56
CA GLU A 337 -1.44 13.62 -1.63
C GLU A 337 -2.40 14.59 -0.92
N ILE A 338 -1.96 15.23 0.17
CA ILE A 338 -2.79 16.15 0.97
C ILE A 338 -3.27 17.37 0.13
N PRO A 339 -2.39 18.20 -0.46
CA PRO A 339 -2.82 19.32 -1.29
C PRO A 339 -3.52 18.84 -2.57
N ALA A 340 -3.12 17.70 -3.14
CA ALA A 340 -3.79 17.13 -4.32
C ALA A 340 -5.26 16.81 -4.05
N HIS A 341 -5.58 16.22 -2.89
CA HIS A 341 -6.96 15.93 -2.50
C HIS A 341 -7.76 17.20 -2.17
N LEU A 342 -7.15 18.22 -1.58
CA LEU A 342 -7.79 19.53 -1.38
C LEU A 342 -8.14 20.20 -2.72
N LEU A 343 -7.20 20.20 -3.66
CA LEU A 343 -7.43 20.67 -5.03
C LEU A 343 -8.50 19.85 -5.75
N CYS A 344 -8.55 18.54 -5.51
CA CYS A 344 -9.60 17.67 -6.05
C CYS A 344 -10.99 18.07 -5.57
N ILE A 345 -11.16 18.36 -4.27
CA ILE A 345 -12.44 18.86 -3.72
C ILE A 345 -12.85 20.14 -4.46
N TRP A 346 -11.93 21.10 -4.56
CA TRP A 346 -12.18 22.39 -5.21
C TRP A 346 -12.53 22.24 -6.69
N ALA A 347 -11.78 21.43 -7.43
CA ALA A 347 -12.03 21.16 -8.85
C ALA A 347 -13.37 20.46 -9.08
N LEU A 348 -13.75 19.52 -8.20
CA LEU A 348 -15.03 18.81 -8.29
C LEU A 348 -16.23 19.71 -7.99
N GLU A 349 -16.08 20.68 -7.07
CA GLU A 349 -17.14 21.63 -6.71
C GLU A 349 -17.30 22.75 -7.76
N LEU A 350 -16.20 23.26 -8.36
CA LEU A 350 -16.27 24.36 -9.32
C LEU A 350 -16.45 23.94 -10.78
N VAL A 351 -15.63 22.99 -11.25
CA VAL A 351 -15.55 22.63 -12.68
C VAL A 351 -16.53 21.50 -13.02
N GLY A 352 -16.96 20.76 -11.99
CA GLY A 352 -17.82 19.60 -12.10
C GLY A 352 -17.06 18.32 -12.46
N ARG A 353 -17.69 17.17 -12.17
CA ARG A 353 -17.03 15.85 -12.17
C ARG A 353 -16.42 15.43 -13.52
N LYS A 354 -17.17 15.60 -14.63
CA LYS A 354 -16.75 15.13 -15.96
C LYS A 354 -15.55 15.92 -16.49
N LYS A 355 -15.61 17.25 -16.39
CA LYS A 355 -14.55 18.14 -16.87
C LYS A 355 -13.28 17.98 -16.03
N SER A 356 -13.43 17.87 -14.71
CA SER A 356 -12.30 17.60 -13.80
C SER A 356 -11.59 16.30 -14.18
N LEU A 357 -12.31 15.19 -14.37
CA LEU A 357 -11.72 13.90 -14.75
C LEU A 357 -10.94 13.97 -16.08
N ILE A 358 -11.53 14.58 -17.11
CA ILE A 358 -10.88 14.73 -18.43
C ILE A 358 -9.62 15.59 -18.32
N SER A 359 -9.71 16.72 -17.61
CA SER A 359 -8.58 17.64 -17.43
C SER A 359 -7.41 16.97 -16.71
N THR A 360 -7.67 16.24 -15.61
CA THR A 360 -6.60 15.55 -14.87
C THR A 360 -5.97 14.42 -15.67
N LEU A 361 -6.77 13.67 -16.46
CA LEU A 361 -6.25 12.60 -17.31
C LEU A 361 -5.37 13.15 -18.43
N LEU A 362 -5.79 14.23 -19.09
CA LEU A 362 -5.00 14.88 -20.14
C LEU A 362 -3.71 15.49 -19.58
N ALA A 363 -3.79 16.15 -18.42
CA ALA A 363 -2.61 16.71 -17.76
C ALA A 363 -1.62 15.60 -17.35
N GLY A 364 -2.10 14.52 -16.73
CA GLY A 364 -1.26 13.37 -16.37
C GLY A 364 -0.61 12.73 -17.59
N GLY A 365 -1.36 12.53 -18.68
CA GLY A 365 -0.84 12.02 -19.94
C GLY A 365 0.22 12.94 -20.55
N LEU A 366 0.01 14.26 -20.52
CA LEU A 366 0.97 15.23 -20.99
C LEU A 366 2.28 15.18 -20.17
N PHE A 367 2.20 15.10 -18.84
CA PHE A 367 3.38 14.97 -17.99
C PHE A 367 4.17 13.68 -18.28
N CYS A 368 3.49 12.55 -18.49
CA CYS A 368 4.14 11.31 -18.90
C CYS A 368 4.79 11.39 -20.30
N LEU A 369 4.28 12.23 -21.20
CA LEU A 369 4.94 12.47 -22.49
C LEU A 369 6.14 13.42 -22.34
N LEU A 370 6.04 14.42 -21.46
CA LEU A 370 7.14 15.34 -21.17
C LEU A 370 8.37 14.63 -20.58
N THR A 371 8.18 13.53 -19.85
CA THR A 371 9.34 12.74 -19.37
C THR A 371 10.17 12.12 -20.51
N LEU A 372 9.62 11.98 -21.72
CA LEU A 372 10.38 11.53 -22.89
C LEU A 372 11.28 12.64 -23.47
N VAL A 373 10.95 13.92 -23.20
CA VAL A 373 11.69 15.08 -23.70
C VAL A 373 12.98 15.32 -22.91
N PHE A 374 13.03 14.83 -21.65
CA PHE A 374 14.22 14.88 -20.80
C PHE A 374 14.85 13.47 -20.72
N PRO A 375 15.68 13.06 -21.69
CA PRO A 375 16.43 11.81 -21.57
C PRO A 375 17.33 11.87 -20.33
N GLN A 376 17.48 10.73 -19.65
CA GLN A 376 18.31 10.56 -18.43
C GLN A 376 19.83 10.65 -18.71
N GLY A 377 20.26 11.57 -19.55
CA GLY A 377 21.66 11.90 -19.77
C GLY A 377 22.05 13.13 -18.97
N GLU A 378 22.91 12.93 -17.97
CA GLU A 378 23.68 13.95 -17.25
C GLU A 378 22.91 14.89 -16.31
N VAL A 379 22.43 14.36 -15.19
CA VAL A 379 22.39 15.16 -13.96
C VAL A 379 23.79 15.12 -13.37
N HIS A 380 24.66 16.02 -13.80
CA HIS A 380 25.89 16.32 -13.06
C HIS A 380 25.48 16.70 -11.64
N VAL A 381 25.90 15.88 -10.68
CA VAL A 381 25.88 16.18 -9.26
C VAL A 381 26.74 17.43 -9.09
N LEU A 382 26.09 18.60 -9.02
CA LEU A 382 26.72 19.82 -8.53
C LEU A 382 27.03 19.60 -7.06
N HIS A 383 28.24 19.08 -6.81
CA HIS A 383 28.93 19.27 -5.54
C HIS A 383 29.04 20.79 -5.33
N ILE A 384 28.18 21.32 -4.47
CA ILE A 384 28.41 22.63 -3.86
C ILE A 384 29.58 22.40 -2.89
N GLN A 385 30.76 22.85 -3.30
CA GLN A 385 31.91 23.08 -2.40
C GLN A 385 31.63 24.26 -1.48
#